data_AF-A0A849Z766-F1
#
_entry.id   AF-A0A849Z766-F1
#
_cell.length_a   1.000
_cell.length_b   1.000
_cell.length_c   1.000
_cell.angle_alpha   90.00
_cell.angle_beta   90.00
_cell.angle_gamma   90.00
#
_symmetry.space_group_name_H-M   'P 1'
#
loop_
_entity.id
_entity.type
_entity.pdbx_description
1 polymer ?
#
loop_
_entity_poly.entity_id
_entity_poly.type
_entity_poly.pdbx_seq_one_letter_code
_entity_poly.pdbx_strand_id
1 'polypeptide(L)'
;MTAKGRAYVEQLNAHRVFVDLAHVSRKGFWDALEVHDRSQPVLVTHTGVCGVHDHWRNLDDDQIRAVAKSGGTIGVMYEATFLGDGKWSGRAERIVDHLDHIIKVAGEDYASLGSDWDGAIVTPRDMPTCLELPKLVEIMLGRSWKPERIKKVLGGNFLRVVEALRG
;
A
#
# COMPACT_ATOMS: atom_id res chain seq x y z
N MET A 1 20.90 2.92 -2.27
CA MET A 1 20.73 4.28 -1.71
C MET A 1 22.10 4.96 -1.57
N THR A 2 22.17 6.28 -1.75
CA THR A 2 23.40 7.07 -1.56
C THR A 2 23.57 7.50 -0.11
N ALA A 3 24.75 7.98 0.29
CA ALA A 3 24.98 8.53 1.63
C ALA A 3 24.02 9.70 1.95
N LYS A 4 23.77 10.59 0.98
CA LYS A 4 22.79 11.68 1.12
C LYS A 4 21.36 11.15 1.32
N GLY A 5 21.00 10.05 0.65
CA GLY A 5 19.69 9.42 0.84
C GLY A 5 19.51 8.87 2.26
N ARG A 6 20.54 8.22 2.81
CA ARG A 6 20.53 7.73 4.21
C ARG A 6 20.32 8.89 5.20
N ALA A 7 21.11 9.96 5.04
CA ALA A 7 20.99 11.15 5.87
C ALA A 7 19.60 11.81 5.77
N TYR A 8 18.95 11.74 4.59
CA TYR A 8 17.59 12.27 4.42
C TYR A 8 16.55 11.45 5.18
N VAL A 9 16.65 10.12 5.16
CA VAL A 9 15.78 9.24 5.96
C VAL A 9 15.91 9.55 7.45
N GLU A 10 17.14 9.74 7.95
CA GLU A 10 17.39 10.13 9.35
C GLU A 10 16.74 11.48 9.69
N GLN A 11 16.77 12.45 8.77
CA GLN A 11 16.09 13.73 8.96
C GLN A 11 14.55 13.58 8.99
N LEU A 12 13.98 12.75 8.12
CA LEU A 12 12.54 12.46 8.16
C LEU A 12 12.12 11.88 9.52
N ASN A 13 12.90 10.95 10.06
CA ASN A 13 12.68 10.37 11.39
C ASN A 13 12.76 11.42 12.50
N ALA A 14 13.78 12.28 12.47
CA ALA A 14 13.97 13.33 13.47
C ALA A 14 12.81 14.34 13.49
N HIS A 15 12.19 14.58 12.32
CA HIS A 15 11.07 15.51 12.17
C HIS A 15 9.69 14.85 12.20
N ARG A 16 9.62 13.53 12.44
CA ARG A 16 8.38 12.74 12.41
C ARG A 16 7.60 12.96 11.11
N VAL A 17 8.32 12.93 9.99
CA VAL A 17 7.75 12.94 8.64
C VAL A 17 7.79 11.50 8.13
N PHE A 18 6.71 11.06 7.46
CA PHE A 18 6.65 9.71 6.91
C PHE A 18 7.82 9.42 5.97
N VAL A 19 8.44 8.26 6.16
CA VAL A 19 9.26 7.61 5.15
C VAL A 19 8.33 6.77 4.28
N ASP A 20 7.95 7.31 3.13
CA ASP A 20 7.15 6.61 2.13
C ASP A 20 8.06 5.84 1.17
N LEU A 21 7.82 4.53 1.08
CA LEU A 21 8.59 3.60 0.26
C LEU A 21 7.84 3.23 -1.03
N ALA A 22 6.77 3.94 -1.38
CA ALA A 22 6.31 3.95 -2.75
C ALA A 22 7.46 4.43 -3.67
N HIS A 23 7.43 3.92 -4.89
CA HIS A 23 8.43 4.19 -5.93
C HIS A 23 9.87 3.69 -5.76
N VAL A 24 10.37 3.42 -4.56
CA VAL A 24 11.78 3.02 -4.41
C VAL A 24 12.06 1.65 -5.05
N SER A 25 13.30 1.43 -5.49
CA SER A 25 13.73 0.10 -5.94
C SER A 25 13.76 -0.89 -4.78
N ARG A 26 13.72 -2.20 -5.04
CA ARG A 26 13.84 -3.22 -3.97
C ARG A 26 15.08 -3.02 -3.10
N LYS A 27 16.23 -2.71 -3.71
CA LYS A 27 17.44 -2.37 -2.93
C LYS A 27 17.23 -1.09 -2.11
N GLY A 28 16.64 -0.05 -2.70
CA GLY A 28 16.35 1.21 -1.99
C GLY A 28 15.42 1.03 -0.79
N PHE A 29 14.41 0.18 -0.93
CA PHE A 29 13.49 -0.21 0.14
C PHE A 29 14.24 -0.76 1.35
N TRP A 30 15.08 -1.78 1.14
CA TRP A 30 15.84 -2.40 2.23
C TRP A 30 16.92 -1.47 2.80
N ASP A 31 17.61 -0.72 1.94
CA ASP A 31 18.57 0.28 2.40
C ASP A 31 17.89 1.33 3.30
N ALA A 32 16.65 1.76 2.97
CA ALA A 32 15.92 2.76 3.75
C ALA A 32 15.52 2.21 5.13
N LEU A 33 15.01 0.98 5.18
CA LEU A 33 14.67 0.29 6.44
C LEU A 33 15.88 0.03 7.34
N GLU A 34 17.09 -0.06 6.78
CA GLU A 34 18.33 -0.22 7.55
C GLU A 34 18.62 0.99 8.46
N VAL A 35 18.32 2.20 7.98
CA VAL A 35 18.57 3.48 8.69
C VAL A 35 17.30 4.09 9.28
N HIS A 36 16.15 3.50 8.99
CA HIS A 36 14.86 3.95 9.51
C HIS A 36 14.77 3.74 11.02
N ASP A 37 14.23 4.74 11.73
CA ASP A 37 13.92 4.62 13.15
C ASP A 37 12.78 3.62 13.35
N ARG A 38 13.12 2.45 13.92
CA ARG A 38 12.17 1.34 14.11
C ARG A 38 11.05 1.63 15.11
N SER A 39 11.12 2.73 15.85
CA SER A 39 10.02 3.20 16.70
C SER A 39 8.93 3.94 15.92
N GLN A 40 9.18 4.28 14.64
CA GLN A 40 8.26 5.00 13.78
C GLN A 40 7.78 4.12 12.62
N PRO A 41 6.50 4.23 12.20
CA PRO A 41 6.00 3.45 11.07
C PRO A 41 6.53 3.94 9.73
N VAL A 42 6.81 3.03 8.80
CA VAL A 42 6.94 3.38 7.38
C VAL A 42 5.59 3.35 6.68
N LEU A 43 5.51 4.01 5.53
CA LEU A 43 4.33 4.01 4.68
C LEU A 43 4.69 3.45 3.30
N VAL A 44 3.76 2.77 2.64
CA VAL A 44 3.78 2.63 1.19
C VAL A 44 2.47 3.17 0.70
N THR A 45 2.47 4.39 0.15
CA THR A 45 1.24 5.12 -0.20
C THR A 45 0.46 4.45 -1.33
N HIS A 46 1.14 3.93 -2.35
CA HIS A 46 0.51 3.30 -3.51
C HIS A 46 1.46 2.28 -4.17
N THR A 47 1.01 1.03 -4.28
CA THR A 47 1.73 -0.08 -4.93
C THR A 47 0.77 -1.24 -5.28
N GLY A 48 1.29 -2.30 -5.90
CA GLY A 48 0.64 -3.62 -5.94
C GLY A 48 1.47 -4.68 -5.20
N VAL A 49 1.09 -5.96 -5.32
CA VAL A 49 1.79 -7.08 -4.65
C VAL A 49 2.07 -8.24 -5.60
N CYS A 50 3.29 -8.77 -5.55
CA CYS A 50 3.78 -9.81 -6.46
C CYS A 50 3.02 -11.14 -6.31
N GLY A 51 2.47 -11.43 -5.13
CA GLY A 51 1.66 -12.62 -4.91
C GLY A 51 0.34 -12.66 -5.71
N VAL A 52 -0.07 -11.52 -6.27
CA VAL A 52 -1.26 -11.41 -7.14
C VAL A 52 -0.88 -11.13 -8.60
N HIS A 53 0.10 -10.25 -8.82
CA HIS A 53 0.67 -9.98 -10.13
C HIS A 53 2.14 -9.62 -10.02
N ASP A 54 3.00 -10.39 -10.67
CA ASP A 54 4.43 -10.10 -10.70
C ASP A 54 4.73 -8.89 -11.59
N HIS A 55 5.13 -7.79 -10.96
CA HIS A 55 5.42 -6.52 -11.62
C HIS A 55 6.52 -5.80 -10.84
N TRP A 56 7.44 -5.12 -11.53
CA TRP A 56 8.60 -4.46 -10.90
C TRP A 56 8.21 -3.36 -9.88
N ARG A 57 6.97 -2.86 -9.97
CA ARG A 57 6.42 -1.89 -9.01
C ARG A 57 5.84 -2.51 -7.75
N ASN A 58 5.55 -3.80 -7.78
CA ASN A 58 4.82 -4.50 -6.73
C ASN A 58 5.77 -4.99 -5.64
N LEU A 59 5.26 -5.04 -4.42
CA LEU A 59 6.01 -5.57 -3.27
C LEU A 59 5.97 -7.09 -3.25
N ASP A 60 7.10 -7.72 -2.91
CA ASP A 60 7.10 -9.12 -2.50
C ASP A 60 6.64 -9.30 -1.04
N ASP A 61 6.39 -10.55 -0.65
CA ASP A 61 5.89 -10.87 0.69
C ASP A 61 6.85 -10.45 1.82
N ASP A 62 8.16 -10.41 1.57
CA ASP A 62 9.13 -9.98 2.56
C ASP A 62 9.06 -8.48 2.79
N GLN A 63 8.89 -7.70 1.71
CA GLN A 63 8.61 -6.27 1.80
C GLN A 63 7.28 -6.01 2.53
N ILE A 64 6.22 -6.78 2.25
CA ILE A 64 4.93 -6.67 2.95
C ILE A 64 5.11 -6.89 4.46
N ARG A 65 5.78 -7.98 4.86
CA ARG A 65 6.06 -8.28 6.28
C ARG A 65 6.92 -7.21 6.94
N ALA A 66 7.86 -6.61 6.21
CA ALA A 66 8.72 -5.55 6.73
C ALA A 66 7.93 -4.26 7.02
N VAL A 67 7.01 -3.86 6.13
CA VAL A 67 6.11 -2.72 6.40
C VAL A 67 5.26 -3.02 7.63
N ALA A 68 4.67 -4.21 7.72
CA ALA A 68 3.85 -4.61 8.86
C ALA A 68 4.62 -4.61 10.18
N LYS A 69 5.87 -5.11 10.18
CA LYS A 69 6.75 -5.12 11.35
C LYS A 69 7.10 -3.71 11.86
N SER A 70 7.12 -2.70 10.99
CA SER A 70 7.29 -1.30 11.42
C SER A 70 6.03 -0.69 12.05
N GLY A 71 4.89 -1.38 11.99
CA GLY A 71 3.59 -0.81 12.32
C GLY A 71 3.01 0.07 11.21
N GLY A 72 3.55 0.00 9.99
CA GLY A 72 3.13 0.77 8.83
C GLY A 72 1.80 0.32 8.20
N THR A 73 1.54 0.76 6.97
CA THR A 73 0.44 0.27 6.14
C THR A 73 0.79 0.38 4.64
N ILE A 74 0.12 -0.41 3.82
CA ILE A 74 0.35 -0.51 2.37
C ILE A 74 -0.92 -0.13 1.62
N GLY A 75 -0.85 0.96 0.86
CA GLY A 75 -1.88 1.39 -0.07
C GLY A 75 -1.84 0.60 -1.37
N VAL A 76 -2.94 -0.08 -1.70
CA VAL A 76 -3.11 -0.73 -3.00
C VAL A 76 -3.54 0.30 -4.03
N MET A 77 -2.77 0.39 -5.11
CA MET A 77 -2.99 1.31 -6.22
C MET A 77 -3.91 0.77 -7.31
N TYR A 78 -4.47 1.67 -8.10
CA TYR A 78 -5.51 1.33 -9.08
C TYR A 78 -4.97 1.24 -10.52
N GLU A 79 -3.65 1.35 -10.71
CA GLU A 79 -3.01 1.15 -12.02
C GLU A 79 -3.23 -0.29 -12.53
N ALA A 80 -4.03 -0.41 -13.59
CA ALA A 80 -4.46 -1.68 -14.16
C ALA A 80 -3.28 -2.59 -14.53
N THR A 81 -2.17 -2.02 -15.03
CA THR A 81 -0.98 -2.81 -15.39
C THR A 81 -0.29 -3.43 -14.19
N PHE A 82 -0.44 -2.88 -12.99
CA PHE A 82 0.18 -3.41 -11.77
C PHE A 82 -0.75 -4.42 -11.07
N LEU A 83 -2.05 -4.37 -11.38
CA LEU A 83 -3.08 -5.27 -10.87
C LEU A 83 -3.17 -6.62 -11.62
N GLY A 84 -2.56 -6.71 -12.81
CA GLY A 84 -2.42 -7.96 -13.56
C GLY A 84 -3.61 -8.42 -14.39
N ASP A 85 -4.62 -7.58 -14.56
CA ASP A 85 -5.58 -7.75 -15.66
C ASP A 85 -4.92 -7.22 -16.95
N GLY A 86 -5.25 -7.81 -18.11
CA GLY A 86 -4.63 -7.47 -19.39
C GLY A 86 -4.60 -5.97 -19.69
N LYS A 87 -3.68 -5.52 -20.56
CA LYS A 87 -3.49 -4.10 -20.91
C LYS A 87 -4.86 -3.43 -21.15
N TRP A 88 -5.17 -2.39 -20.35
CA TRP A 88 -6.41 -1.59 -20.42
C TRP A 88 -7.70 -2.29 -19.93
N SER A 89 -7.61 -3.38 -19.16
CA SER A 89 -8.77 -4.18 -18.75
C SER A 89 -8.90 -4.46 -17.25
N GLY A 90 -8.19 -3.69 -16.41
CA GLY A 90 -8.27 -3.74 -14.96
C GLY A 90 -9.71 -3.75 -14.44
N ARG A 91 -10.03 -4.62 -13.49
CA ARG A 91 -11.29 -4.59 -12.74
C ARG A 91 -11.06 -4.22 -11.27
N ALA A 92 -12.02 -3.54 -10.66
CA ALA A 92 -12.02 -3.24 -9.23
C ALA A 92 -11.80 -4.49 -8.34
N GLU A 93 -12.25 -5.65 -8.82
CA GLU A 93 -12.01 -6.97 -8.20
C GLU A 93 -10.52 -7.22 -7.90
N ARG A 94 -9.61 -6.79 -8.77
CA ARG A 94 -8.16 -6.99 -8.61
C ARG A 94 -7.58 -6.14 -7.49
N ILE A 95 -8.14 -4.96 -7.23
CA ILE A 95 -7.76 -4.15 -6.07
C ILE A 95 -8.04 -4.96 -4.80
N VAL A 96 -9.19 -5.62 -4.74
CA VAL A 96 -9.57 -6.46 -3.58
C VAL A 96 -8.72 -7.74 -3.50
N ASP A 97 -8.27 -8.31 -4.62
CA ASP A 97 -7.30 -9.42 -4.61
C ASP A 97 -5.96 -9.01 -3.96
N HIS A 98 -5.45 -7.83 -4.32
CA HIS A 98 -4.22 -7.30 -3.75
C HIS A 98 -4.35 -7.01 -2.25
N LEU A 99 -5.47 -6.42 -1.84
CA LEU A 99 -5.78 -6.20 -0.43
C LEU A 99 -5.85 -7.54 0.33
N ASP A 100 -6.58 -8.53 -0.20
CA ASP A 100 -6.72 -9.85 0.41
C ASP A 100 -5.35 -10.57 0.57
N HIS A 101 -4.46 -10.41 -0.40
CA HIS A 101 -3.09 -10.94 -0.30
C HIS A 101 -2.29 -10.28 0.82
N ILE A 102 -2.32 -8.95 0.95
CA ILE A 102 -1.67 -8.26 2.08
C ILE A 102 -2.22 -8.78 3.41
N ILE A 103 -3.54 -8.94 3.51
CA ILE A 103 -4.21 -9.46 4.71
C ILE A 103 -3.75 -10.88 5.04
N LYS A 104 -3.57 -11.76 4.03
CA LYS A 104 -3.05 -13.12 4.23
C LYS A 104 -1.60 -13.13 4.71
N VAL A 105 -0.77 -12.22 4.22
CA VAL A 105 0.68 -12.19 4.52
C VAL A 105 0.98 -11.52 5.87
N ALA A 106 0.30 -10.43 6.19
CA ALA A 106 0.63 -9.58 7.33
C ALA A 106 -0.52 -9.35 8.31
N GLY A 107 -1.77 -9.62 7.93
CA GLY A 107 -2.96 -9.32 8.73
C GLY A 107 -3.71 -8.08 8.27
N GLU A 108 -4.92 -7.91 8.79
CA GLU A 108 -5.87 -6.89 8.31
C GLU A 108 -5.55 -5.45 8.69
N ASP A 109 -4.58 -5.23 9.59
CA ASP A 109 -4.20 -3.89 10.05
C ASP A 109 -3.21 -3.17 9.12
N TYR A 110 -2.77 -3.83 8.04
CA TYR A 110 -1.65 -3.37 7.19
C TYR A 110 -2.03 -3.15 5.72
N ALA A 111 -3.31 -3.31 5.38
CA ALA A 111 -3.86 -3.07 4.05
C ALA A 111 -4.65 -1.75 4.01
N SER A 112 -4.37 -0.89 3.04
CA SER A 112 -5.02 0.40 2.84
C SER A 112 -5.34 0.64 1.37
N LEU A 113 -6.19 1.62 1.09
CA LEU A 113 -6.42 2.14 -0.26
C LEU A 113 -5.37 3.21 -0.60
N GLY A 114 -4.89 3.22 -1.85
CA GLY A 114 -3.90 4.18 -2.33
C GLY A 114 -4.04 4.42 -3.82
N SER A 115 -5.15 5.02 -4.24
CA SER A 115 -5.66 4.94 -5.62
C SER A 115 -4.68 5.32 -6.72
N ASP A 116 -3.84 6.34 -6.48
CA ASP A 116 -3.04 7.03 -7.51
C ASP A 116 -3.92 7.69 -8.60
N TRP A 117 -5.16 8.07 -8.25
CA TRP A 117 -6.00 8.89 -9.12
C TRP A 117 -5.32 10.21 -9.45
N ASP A 118 -5.51 10.68 -10.69
CA ASP A 118 -4.82 11.83 -11.28
C ASP A 118 -3.28 11.69 -11.36
N GLY A 119 -2.72 10.52 -11.03
CA GLY A 119 -1.29 10.17 -11.13
C GLY A 119 -0.84 9.70 -12.52
N ALA A 120 -1.62 9.97 -13.57
CA ALA A 120 -1.43 9.46 -14.93
C ALA A 120 -1.46 7.92 -15.05
N ILE A 121 -2.31 7.28 -14.24
CA ILE A 121 -2.57 5.84 -14.29
C ILE A 121 -3.64 5.46 -15.31
N VAL A 122 -3.63 4.19 -15.72
CA VAL A 122 -4.74 3.50 -16.37
C VAL A 122 -5.61 2.87 -15.29
N THR A 123 -6.73 3.50 -14.95
CA THR A 123 -7.65 3.00 -13.92
C THR A 123 -8.36 1.71 -14.36
N PRO A 124 -8.96 0.95 -13.43
CA PRO A 124 -9.82 -0.16 -13.78
C PRO A 124 -11.02 0.35 -14.58
N ARG A 125 -11.39 -0.36 -15.64
CA ARG A 125 -12.44 0.05 -16.59
C ARG A 125 -13.82 0.25 -15.95
N ASP A 126 -14.04 -0.41 -14.82
CA ASP A 126 -15.29 -0.38 -14.07
C ASP A 126 -15.19 0.44 -12.77
N MET A 127 -14.09 1.18 -12.61
CA MET A 127 -13.79 2.12 -11.53
C MET A 127 -12.94 3.31 -12.04
N PRO A 128 -13.42 4.08 -13.03
CA PRO A 128 -12.64 5.14 -13.66
C PRO A 128 -12.34 6.34 -12.74
N THR A 129 -13.18 6.60 -11.74
CA THR A 129 -13.13 7.78 -10.88
C THR A 129 -13.39 7.45 -9.41
N CYS A 130 -13.34 8.47 -8.55
CA CYS A 130 -13.68 8.32 -7.13
C CYS A 130 -15.16 8.02 -6.86
N LEU A 131 -16.05 8.23 -7.83
CA LEU A 131 -17.47 7.95 -7.69
C LEU A 131 -17.76 6.45 -7.51
N GLU A 132 -16.86 5.59 -7.98
CA GLU A 132 -17.00 4.15 -7.92
C GLU A 132 -16.39 3.52 -6.64
N LEU A 133 -15.91 4.31 -5.67
CA LEU A 133 -15.44 3.78 -4.37
C LEU A 133 -16.42 2.79 -3.69
N PRO A 134 -17.76 3.00 -3.72
CA PRO A 134 -18.70 2.03 -3.16
C PRO A 134 -18.60 0.63 -3.76
N LYS A 135 -18.14 0.49 -5.02
CA LYS A 135 -17.95 -0.81 -5.66
C LYS A 135 -16.93 -1.68 -4.92
N LEU A 136 -15.86 -1.08 -4.38
CA LEU A 136 -14.89 -1.83 -3.58
C LEU A 136 -15.57 -2.43 -2.34
N VAL A 137 -16.47 -1.68 -1.71
CA VAL A 137 -17.24 -2.16 -0.55
C VAL A 137 -18.19 -3.28 -0.96
N GLU A 138 -18.89 -3.15 -2.10
CA GLU A 138 -19.75 -4.21 -2.64
C GLU A 138 -18.98 -5.51 -2.87
N ILE A 139 -17.79 -5.44 -3.49
CA ILE A 139 -16.94 -6.60 -3.73
C ILE A 139 -16.49 -7.22 -2.39
N MET A 140 -16.03 -6.41 -1.43
CA MET A 140 -15.61 -6.89 -0.12
C MET A 140 -16.76 -7.58 0.64
N LEU A 141 -17.97 -7.01 0.62
CA LEU A 141 -19.17 -7.61 1.20
C LEU A 141 -19.55 -8.91 0.48
N GLY A 142 -19.47 -8.95 -0.85
CA GLY A 142 -19.68 -10.15 -1.65
C GLY A 142 -18.68 -11.27 -1.31
N ARG A 143 -17.46 -10.91 -0.89
CA ARG A 143 -16.44 -11.83 -0.35
C ARG A 143 -16.60 -12.14 1.14
N SER A 144 -17.73 -11.76 1.74
CA SER A 144 -18.05 -11.98 3.16
C SER A 144 -17.03 -11.36 4.12
N TRP A 145 -16.36 -10.27 3.73
CA TRP A 145 -15.53 -9.51 4.65
C TRP A 145 -16.40 -8.91 5.76
N LYS A 146 -15.92 -9.03 7.00
CA LYS A 146 -16.60 -8.42 8.14
C LYS A 146 -16.56 -6.89 8.04
N PRO A 147 -17.62 -6.16 8.46
CA PRO A 147 -17.64 -4.69 8.42
C PRO A 147 -16.45 -4.03 9.11
N GLU A 148 -15.91 -4.64 10.17
CA GLU A 148 -14.73 -4.15 10.91
C GLU A 148 -13.49 -4.13 10.03
N ARG A 149 -13.26 -5.19 9.26
CA ARG A 149 -12.15 -5.27 8.29
C ARG A 149 -12.30 -4.25 7.18
N ILE A 150 -13.51 -4.07 6.66
CA ILE A 150 -13.77 -3.08 5.61
C ILE A 150 -13.43 -1.68 6.12
N LYS A 151 -13.89 -1.31 7.31
CA LYS A 151 -13.59 -0.01 7.94
C LYS A 151 -12.09 0.22 8.12
N LYS A 152 -11.32 -0.82 8.50
CA LYS A 152 -9.86 -0.76 8.59
C LYS A 152 -9.23 -0.39 7.24
N VAL A 153 -9.59 -1.10 6.17
CA VAL A 153 -9.05 -0.86 4.82
C VAL A 153 -9.45 0.51 4.27
N LEU A 154 -10.70 0.94 4.49
CA LEU A 154 -11.22 2.21 3.98
C LEU A 154 -10.53 3.46 4.58
N GLY A 155 -9.80 3.32 5.69
CA GLY A 155 -9.05 4.42 6.25
C GLY A 155 -8.56 4.21 7.68
N GLY A 156 -9.17 3.30 8.45
CA GLY A 156 -8.78 3.03 9.83
C GLY A 156 -7.29 2.68 9.99
N ASN A 157 -6.74 1.89 9.07
CA ASN A 157 -5.32 1.51 9.08
C ASN A 157 -4.40 2.70 8.81
N PHE A 158 -4.77 3.59 7.89
CA PHE A 158 -4.00 4.80 7.62
C PHE A 158 -4.05 5.77 8.81
N LEU A 159 -5.23 5.97 9.40
CA LEU A 159 -5.40 6.82 10.59
C LEU A 159 -4.60 6.30 11.78
N ARG A 160 -4.57 4.98 12.02
CA ARG A 160 -3.72 4.33 13.03
C ARG A 160 -2.23 4.66 12.81
N VAL A 161 -1.77 4.65 11.57
CA VAL A 161 -0.38 4.96 11.21
C VAL A 161 -0.06 6.45 11.41
N VAL A 162 -1.00 7.35 11.09
CA VAL A 162 -0.89 8.79 11.37
C VAL A 162 -0.82 9.06 12.87
N GLU A 163 -1.67 8.42 13.67
CA GLU A 163 -1.63 8.52 15.13
C GLU A 163 -0.29 8.04 15.69
N ALA A 164 0.18 6.86 15.27
CA ALA A 164 1.48 6.32 15.70
C ALA A 164 2.66 7.25 15.35
N LEU A 165 2.64 7.90 14.19
CA LEU A 165 3.68 8.88 13.81
C LEU A 165 3.53 10.21 14.56
N ARG A 166 2.35 10.59 15.05
CA ARG A 166 2.18 11.88 15.76
C ARG A 166 2.42 11.76 17.27
N GLY A 167 2.25 10.58 17.84
CA GLY A 167 2.20 10.40 19.31
C GLY A 167 0.93 11.02 19.89
#